data_AF-A0ABD3WFB8-F1
#
_entry.id   AF-A0ABD3WFB8-F1
#
_cell.length_a   1.000
_cell.length_b   1.000
_cell.length_c   1.000
_cell.angle_alpha   90.00
_cell.angle_beta   90.00
_cell.angle_gamma   90.00
#
_symmetry.space_group_name_H-M   'P 1'
#
loop_
_entity.id
_entity.type
_entity.pdbx_description
1 polymer ?
#
loop_
_entity_poly.entity_id
_entity_poly.type
_entity_poly.pdbx_seq_one_letter_code
_entity_poly.pdbx_strand_id
1 'polypeptide(L)'
;MESDVRTSDLELFEKAQEYKSEGNDLYKEKNYRQAIKKYHRALLHLRGIGQMKSSGLTSFAPEESIQQLGFSKELPPETQREAISLQADCYNNLAACLIQVDTPNYQKIIEYCDRVLEISPGSAKALYRKGMSLYNLQKYEKALEALEQAKCTDKGGNDPAIKKYMHMCKQELDRQERELKKAYKSMFSHGTAEELAKTAA
;
A
#
# COMPACT_ATOMS: atom_id res chain seq x y z
N MET A 1 2.87 40.86 1.76
CA MET A 1 3.22 39.77 0.82
C MET A 1 3.43 38.42 1.53
N GLU A 2 3.85 38.37 2.80
CA GLU A 2 3.96 37.09 3.55
C GLU A 2 2.62 36.50 4.02
N SER A 3 1.57 37.32 4.14
CA SER A 3 0.22 36.88 4.52
C SER A 3 -0.45 36.04 3.44
N ASP A 4 -0.21 36.35 2.16
CA ASP A 4 -0.91 35.78 1.01
C ASP A 4 -0.54 34.31 0.74
N VAL A 5 0.73 33.96 0.99
CA VAL A 5 1.24 32.59 0.82
C VAL A 5 0.71 31.66 1.91
N ARG A 6 0.61 32.13 3.16
CA ARG A 6 0.06 31.35 4.29
C ARG A 6 -1.43 31.06 4.11
N THR A 7 -2.18 32.03 3.58
CA THR A 7 -3.61 31.85 3.24
C THR A 7 -3.77 30.77 2.17
N SER A 8 -2.89 30.75 1.16
CA SER A 8 -2.98 29.76 0.07
C SER A 8 -2.70 28.32 0.51
N ASP A 9 -1.70 28.08 1.37
CA ASP A 9 -1.41 26.72 1.87
C ASP A 9 -2.54 26.19 2.78
N LEU A 10 -3.16 27.08 3.58
CA LEU A 10 -4.32 26.71 4.40
C LEU A 10 -5.54 26.37 3.54
N GLU A 11 -5.82 27.16 2.49
CA GLU A 11 -6.89 26.85 1.53
C GLU A 11 -6.66 25.51 0.80
N LEU A 12 -5.41 25.17 0.47
CA LEU A 12 -5.07 23.87 -0.12
C LEU A 12 -5.33 22.74 0.87
N PHE A 13 -5.00 22.93 2.15
CA PHE A 13 -5.28 21.96 3.20
C PHE A 13 -6.79 21.75 3.41
N GLU A 14 -7.58 22.83 3.48
CA GLU A 14 -9.04 22.76 3.59
C GLU A 14 -9.67 22.04 2.40
N LYS A 15 -9.24 22.35 1.18
CA LYS A 15 -9.69 21.64 -0.04
C LYS A 15 -9.34 20.15 0.04
N ALA A 16 -8.16 19.80 0.53
CA ALA A 16 -7.79 18.39 0.69
C ALA A 16 -8.73 17.67 1.67
N GLN A 17 -9.12 18.32 2.77
CA GLN A 17 -10.08 17.76 3.74
C GLN A 17 -11.45 17.57 3.11
N GLU A 18 -11.93 18.55 2.35
CA GLU A 18 -13.21 18.48 1.61
C GLU A 18 -13.21 17.30 0.64
N TYR A 19 -12.18 17.19 -0.21
CA TYR A 19 -12.05 16.08 -1.16
C TYR A 19 -11.98 14.72 -0.46
N LYS A 20 -11.31 14.61 0.70
CA LYS A 20 -11.34 13.38 1.49
C LYS A 20 -12.77 13.08 1.97
N SER A 21 -13.48 14.08 2.48
CA SER A 21 -14.86 13.92 2.97
C SER A 21 -15.79 13.43 1.87
N GLU A 22 -15.79 14.09 0.71
CA GLU A 22 -16.57 13.67 -0.46
C GLU A 22 -16.20 12.25 -0.90
N GLY A 23 -14.91 11.90 -0.87
CA GLY A 23 -14.44 10.55 -1.16
C GLY A 23 -15.01 9.51 -0.18
N ASN A 24 -15.11 9.85 1.11
CA ASN A 24 -15.70 8.98 2.13
C ASN A 24 -17.20 8.77 1.91
N ASP A 25 -17.92 9.80 1.48
CA ASP A 25 -19.35 9.69 1.20
C ASP A 25 -19.60 8.81 -0.03
N LEU A 26 -18.83 9.01 -1.10
CA LEU A 26 -18.85 8.13 -2.27
C LEU A 26 -18.45 6.68 -1.93
N TYR A 27 -17.54 6.48 -0.98
CA TYR A 27 -17.19 5.14 -0.50
C TYR A 27 -18.38 4.46 0.18
N LYS A 28 -19.13 5.17 1.03
CA LYS A 28 -20.34 4.65 1.68
C LYS A 28 -21.42 4.29 0.64
N GLU A 29 -21.52 5.07 -0.44
CA GLU A 29 -22.40 4.82 -1.59
C GLU A 29 -21.89 3.67 -2.50
N LYS A 30 -20.76 3.04 -2.18
CA LYS A 30 -20.08 2.01 -2.99
C LYS A 30 -19.64 2.51 -4.37
N ASN A 31 -19.56 3.82 -4.57
CA ASN A 31 -19.05 4.44 -5.78
C ASN A 31 -17.53 4.56 -5.73
N TYR A 32 -16.84 3.40 -5.69
CA TYR A 32 -15.40 3.33 -5.44
C TYR A 32 -14.57 4.04 -6.50
N ARG A 33 -15.01 4.01 -7.77
CA ARG A 33 -14.30 4.70 -8.87
C ARG A 33 -14.28 6.21 -8.66
N GLN A 34 -15.39 6.81 -8.24
CA GLN A 34 -15.43 8.25 -7.96
C GLN A 34 -14.73 8.58 -6.64
N ALA A 35 -14.87 7.74 -5.61
CA ALA A 35 -14.15 7.90 -4.35
C ALA A 35 -12.62 7.96 -4.57
N ILE A 36 -12.07 7.05 -5.39
CA ILE A 36 -10.65 7.05 -5.78
C ILE A 36 -10.23 8.40 -6.39
N LYS A 37 -11.04 8.96 -7.31
CA LYS A 37 -10.74 10.27 -7.93
C LYS A 37 -10.68 11.37 -6.88
N LYS A 38 -11.60 11.38 -5.91
CA LYS A 38 -11.65 12.37 -4.84
C LYS A 38 -10.44 12.26 -3.90
N TYR A 39 -10.06 11.05 -3.46
CA TYR A 39 -8.86 10.86 -2.66
C TYR A 39 -7.57 11.27 -3.39
N HIS A 40 -7.47 10.99 -4.70
CA HIS A 40 -6.34 11.48 -5.50
C HIS A 40 -6.29 13.01 -5.58
N ARG A 41 -7.43 13.69 -5.71
CA ARG A 41 -7.49 15.16 -5.65
C ARG A 41 -7.04 15.68 -4.29
N ALA A 42 -7.47 15.05 -3.19
CA ALA A 42 -7.02 15.41 -1.85
C ALA A 42 -5.48 15.32 -1.73
N LEU A 43 -4.88 14.23 -2.20
CA LEU A 43 -3.42 14.05 -2.22
C LEU A 43 -2.70 15.08 -3.10
N LEU A 44 -3.30 15.48 -4.23
CA LEU A 44 -2.73 16.52 -5.10
C LEU A 44 -2.68 17.87 -4.37
N HIS A 45 -3.74 18.23 -3.66
CA HIS A 45 -3.77 19.46 -2.85
C HIS A 45 -2.74 19.40 -1.72
N LEU A 46 -2.64 18.26 -1.02
CA LEU A 46 -1.62 18.04 0.01
C LEU A 46 -0.20 18.14 -0.53
N ARG A 47 0.06 17.67 -1.76
CA ARG A 47 1.35 17.81 -2.42
C ARG A 47 1.68 19.25 -2.79
N GLY A 48 0.67 20.07 -3.12
CA GLY A 48 0.85 21.48 -3.47
C GLY A 48 1.28 22.36 -2.31
N ILE A 49 1.01 21.93 -1.07
CA ILE A 49 1.43 22.61 0.15
C ILE A 49 2.97 22.68 0.20
N GLY A 50 3.53 23.88 0.24
CA GLY A 50 4.98 24.09 0.31
C GLY A 50 5.75 23.95 -1.02
N GLN A 51 5.08 23.82 -2.17
CA GLN A 51 5.73 23.76 -3.50
C GLN A 51 5.79 25.09 -4.27
N MET A 52 5.16 26.17 -3.77
CA MET A 52 5.06 27.45 -4.50
C MET A 52 6.34 28.30 -4.53
N LYS A 53 7.51 27.68 -4.68
CA LYS A 53 8.72 28.34 -5.22
C LYS A 53 9.50 27.42 -6.16
N SER A 54 8.91 27.10 -7.31
CA SER A 54 9.69 27.05 -8.56
C SER A 54 8.81 27.48 -9.73
N SER A 55 8.89 28.77 -10.06
CA SER A 55 8.74 29.17 -11.46
C SER A 55 9.90 28.52 -12.21
N GLY A 56 9.64 27.39 -12.87
CA GLY A 56 10.69 26.67 -13.59
C GLY A 56 10.31 25.23 -13.91
N LEU A 57 9.34 25.06 -14.81
CA LEU A 57 9.23 23.96 -15.78
C LEU A 57 9.99 22.65 -15.46
N THR A 58 9.30 21.64 -14.91
CA THR A 58 9.67 20.23 -15.18
C THR A 58 8.40 19.38 -15.29
N SER A 59 7.84 19.24 -16.49
CA SER A 59 6.68 18.37 -16.75
C SER A 59 7.03 16.91 -17.05
N PHE A 60 8.28 16.46 -16.83
CA PHE A 60 8.70 15.10 -17.13
C PHE A 60 9.84 14.63 -16.22
N ALA A 61 9.53 14.30 -14.96
CA ALA A 61 10.46 13.56 -14.10
C ALA A 61 9.84 12.19 -13.74
N PRO A 62 10.63 11.09 -13.75
CA PRO A 62 10.13 9.77 -13.37
C PRO A 62 9.63 9.74 -11.92
N GLU A 63 8.65 8.88 -11.64
CA GLU A 63 7.95 8.76 -10.34
C GLU A 63 8.91 8.54 -9.13
N GLU A 64 10.10 8.02 -9.39
CA GLU A 64 11.14 7.75 -8.38
C GLU A 64 11.88 9.02 -7.88
N SER A 65 11.83 10.13 -8.62
CA SER A 65 12.53 11.37 -8.21
C SER A 65 11.79 12.20 -7.15
N ILE A 66 10.62 11.74 -6.67
CA ILE A 66 9.76 12.48 -5.72
C ILE A 66 10.24 12.34 -4.26
N GLN A 67 11.34 11.64 -3.99
CA GLN A 67 11.69 11.24 -2.62
C GLN A 67 12.34 12.31 -1.74
N GLN A 68 12.71 13.49 -2.24
CA GLN A 68 13.23 14.58 -1.42
C GLN A 68 12.76 15.95 -1.94
N LEU A 69 11.59 16.38 -1.50
CA LEU A 69 11.13 17.76 -1.63
C LEU A 69 11.10 18.36 -0.24
N GLY A 70 12.12 19.17 0.07
CA GLY A 70 12.24 19.90 1.32
C GLY A 70 11.11 20.92 1.46
N PHE A 71 10.46 20.92 2.63
CA PHE A 71 9.45 21.90 3.01
C PHE A 71 10.06 23.30 3.02
N SER A 72 9.56 24.22 2.18
CA SER A 72 9.83 25.64 2.38
C SER A 72 8.89 26.18 3.47
N LYS A 73 9.45 26.47 4.65
CA LYS A 73 8.90 27.20 5.82
C LYS A 73 7.50 27.85 5.62
N GLU A 74 6.46 27.60 6.41
CA GLU A 74 6.16 26.59 7.45
C GLU A 74 4.65 26.77 7.75
N LEU A 75 3.79 25.80 7.37
CA LEU A 75 2.48 25.66 8.03
C LEU A 75 2.71 25.50 9.54
N PRO A 76 1.78 25.88 10.42
CA PRO A 76 1.90 25.58 11.84
C PRO A 76 2.27 24.09 12.05
N PRO A 77 3.19 23.75 12.97
CA PRO A 77 3.61 22.36 13.19
C PRO A 77 2.44 21.40 13.47
N GLU A 78 1.32 21.91 13.96
CA GLU A 78 0.08 21.17 14.13
C GLU A 78 -0.58 20.84 12.78
N THR A 79 -0.80 21.85 11.92
CA THR A 79 -1.35 21.66 10.58
C THR A 79 -0.47 20.77 9.71
N GLN A 80 0.86 20.81 9.87
CA GLN A 80 1.76 19.89 9.18
C GLN A 80 1.53 18.44 9.60
N ARG A 81 1.38 18.19 10.91
CA ARG A 81 1.07 16.84 11.43
C ARG A 81 -0.30 16.38 10.93
N GLU A 82 -1.28 17.28 10.90
CA GLU A 82 -2.60 16.97 10.37
C GLU A 82 -2.58 16.68 8.87
N ALA A 83 -1.78 17.40 8.08
CA ALA A 83 -1.58 17.14 6.65
C ALA A 83 -0.96 15.76 6.40
N ILE A 84 0.07 15.39 7.17
CA ILE A 84 0.68 14.05 7.12
C ILE A 84 -0.33 12.97 7.52
N SER A 85 -1.12 13.22 8.57
CA SER A 85 -2.19 12.32 9.00
C SER A 85 -3.26 12.16 7.91
N LEU A 86 -3.70 13.27 7.31
CA LEU A 86 -4.67 13.29 6.21
C LEU A 86 -4.15 12.56 4.97
N GLN A 87 -2.85 12.66 4.70
CA GLN A 87 -2.19 11.92 3.63
C GLN A 87 -2.26 10.40 3.88
N ALA A 88 -1.93 9.96 5.10
CA ALA A 88 -2.05 8.55 5.49
C ALA A 88 -3.51 8.06 5.38
N ASP A 89 -4.49 8.85 5.84
CA ASP A 89 -5.91 8.53 5.69
C ASP A 89 -6.30 8.35 4.22
N CYS A 90 -5.87 9.24 3.33
CA CYS A 90 -6.17 9.17 1.90
C CYS A 90 -5.59 7.90 1.27
N TYR A 91 -4.32 7.57 1.53
CA TYR A 91 -3.72 6.32 1.04
C TYR A 91 -4.42 5.08 1.60
N ASN A 92 -4.77 5.10 2.89
CA ASN A 92 -5.49 4.01 3.52
C ASN A 92 -6.88 3.83 2.89
N ASN A 93 -7.58 4.90 2.55
CA ASN A 93 -8.89 4.83 1.89
C ASN A 93 -8.78 4.43 0.42
N LEU A 94 -7.75 4.89 -0.30
CA LEU A 94 -7.45 4.43 -1.65
C LEU A 94 -7.22 2.91 -1.71
N ALA A 95 -6.41 2.39 -0.78
CA ALA A 95 -6.21 0.95 -0.64
C ALA A 95 -7.54 0.22 -0.37
N ALA A 96 -8.42 0.78 0.46
CA ALA A 96 -9.74 0.23 0.73
C ALA A 96 -10.63 0.20 -0.54
N CYS A 97 -10.68 1.29 -1.31
CA CYS A 97 -11.43 1.37 -2.55
C CYS A 97 -10.94 0.35 -3.59
N LEU A 98 -9.63 0.24 -3.77
CA LEU A 98 -9.03 -0.65 -4.76
C LEU A 98 -9.28 -2.13 -4.46
N ILE A 99 -9.54 -2.50 -3.19
CA ILE A 99 -9.95 -3.86 -2.83
C ILE A 99 -11.37 -4.16 -3.32
N GLN A 100 -12.23 -3.14 -3.44
CA GLN A 100 -13.64 -3.29 -3.77
C GLN A 100 -13.97 -3.19 -5.27
N VAL A 101 -13.00 -2.84 -6.11
CA VAL A 101 -13.22 -2.80 -7.57
C VAL A 101 -13.16 -4.20 -8.18
N ASP A 102 -13.81 -4.39 -9.33
CA ASP A 102 -13.94 -5.72 -9.98
C ASP A 102 -12.59 -6.38 -10.29
N THR A 103 -11.57 -5.58 -10.61
CA THR A 103 -10.21 -6.03 -10.92
C THR A 103 -9.20 -5.31 -10.01
N PRO A 104 -8.99 -5.79 -8.77
CA PRO A 104 -8.07 -5.16 -7.82
C PRO A 104 -6.63 -5.20 -8.33
N ASN A 105 -5.98 -4.04 -8.41
CA ASN A 105 -4.53 -3.99 -8.61
C ASN A 105 -3.84 -4.15 -7.25
N TYR A 106 -3.53 -5.38 -6.88
CA TYR A 106 -2.88 -5.71 -5.60
C TYR A 106 -1.51 -5.07 -5.42
N GLN A 107 -0.76 -4.85 -6.50
CA GLN A 107 0.53 -4.17 -6.42
C GLN A 107 0.35 -2.70 -6.01
N LYS A 108 -0.63 -2.00 -6.59
CA LYS A 108 -0.96 -0.62 -6.21
C LYS A 108 -1.51 -0.52 -4.78
N ILE A 109 -2.29 -1.52 -4.34
CA ILE A 109 -2.77 -1.59 -2.96
C ILE A 109 -1.58 -1.70 -1.99
N ILE A 110 -0.59 -2.53 -2.29
CA ILE A 110 0.63 -2.67 -1.49
C ILE A 110 1.38 -1.33 -1.42
N GLU A 111 1.58 -0.66 -2.56
CA GLU A 111 2.22 0.66 -2.59
C GLU A 111 1.52 1.68 -1.67
N TYR A 112 0.19 1.77 -1.71
CA TYR A 112 -0.54 2.67 -0.82
C TYR A 112 -0.44 2.24 0.64
N CYS A 113 -0.47 0.94 0.93
CA CYS A 113 -0.27 0.46 2.30
C CYS A 113 1.13 0.81 2.80
N ASP A 114 2.17 0.68 1.97
CA ASP A 114 3.54 1.04 2.31
C ASP A 114 3.66 2.54 2.65
N ARG A 115 3.01 3.42 1.88
CA ARG A 115 2.91 4.85 2.21
C ARG A 115 2.24 5.13 3.56
N VAL A 116 1.23 4.36 3.92
CA VAL A 116 0.59 4.47 5.25
C VAL A 116 1.55 4.00 6.34
N LEU A 117 2.29 2.93 6.10
CA LEU A 117 3.23 2.35 7.07
C LEU A 117 4.50 3.18 7.26
N GLU A 118 4.91 3.95 6.25
CA GLU A 118 5.95 5.00 6.38
C GLU A 118 5.54 6.05 7.43
N ILE A 119 4.25 6.40 7.49
CA ILE A 119 3.71 7.42 8.40
C ILE A 119 3.26 6.82 9.74
N SER A 120 2.64 5.65 9.71
CA SER A 120 2.08 4.94 10.86
C SER A 120 2.44 3.46 10.79
N PRO A 121 3.66 3.07 11.25
CA PRO A 121 4.15 1.68 11.17
C PRO A 121 3.24 0.66 11.88
N GLY A 122 2.49 1.09 12.89
CA GLY A 122 1.55 0.26 13.65
C GLY A 122 0.13 0.17 13.06
N SER A 123 -0.09 0.61 11.82
CA SER A 123 -1.43 0.60 11.22
C SER A 123 -1.90 -0.83 10.90
N ALA A 124 -2.67 -1.42 11.82
CA ALA A 124 -3.28 -2.75 11.66
C ALA A 124 -4.02 -2.92 10.32
N LYS A 125 -4.76 -1.88 9.90
CA LYS A 125 -5.52 -1.88 8.64
C LYS A 125 -4.60 -1.95 7.42
N ALA A 126 -3.52 -1.17 7.41
CA ALA A 126 -2.58 -1.16 6.29
C ALA A 126 -1.78 -2.47 6.22
N LEU A 127 -1.30 -2.99 7.36
CA LEU A 127 -0.61 -4.27 7.45
C LEU A 127 -1.51 -5.43 6.97
N TYR A 128 -2.77 -5.46 7.42
CA TYR A 128 -3.73 -6.46 6.98
C TYR A 128 -3.98 -6.41 5.46
N ARG A 129 -4.25 -5.21 4.91
CA ARG A 129 -4.51 -5.03 3.48
C ARG A 129 -3.30 -5.36 2.63
N LYS A 130 -2.08 -5.03 3.10
CA LYS A 130 -0.82 -5.44 2.48
C LYS A 130 -0.66 -6.95 2.47
N GLY A 131 -0.85 -7.61 3.61
CA GLY A 131 -0.75 -9.07 3.73
C GLY A 131 -1.76 -9.80 2.83
N MET A 132 -3.01 -9.35 2.82
CA MET A 132 -4.04 -9.89 1.93
C MET A 132 -3.70 -9.68 0.45
N SER A 133 -3.15 -8.52 0.08
CA SER A 133 -2.75 -8.24 -1.31
C SER A 133 -1.56 -9.09 -1.74
N LEU A 134 -0.57 -9.28 -0.86
CA LEU A 134 0.57 -10.17 -1.10
C LEU A 134 0.15 -11.63 -1.27
N TYR A 135 -0.84 -12.09 -0.49
CA TYR A 135 -1.43 -13.42 -0.65
C TYR A 135 -2.04 -13.60 -2.05
N ASN A 136 -2.81 -12.62 -2.53
CA ASN A 136 -3.40 -12.67 -3.88
C ASN A 136 -2.33 -12.62 -5.00
N LEU A 137 -1.16 -12.06 -4.73
CA LEU A 137 0.01 -12.10 -5.61
C LEU A 137 0.89 -13.36 -5.42
N GLN A 138 0.42 -14.34 -4.64
CA GLN A 138 1.13 -15.60 -4.33
C GLN A 138 2.49 -15.40 -3.63
N LYS A 139 2.70 -14.25 -2.98
CA LYS A 139 3.89 -13.94 -2.18
C LYS A 139 3.64 -14.30 -0.72
N TYR A 140 3.48 -15.60 -0.45
CA TYR A 140 2.90 -16.11 0.80
C TYR A 140 3.76 -15.85 2.04
N GLU A 141 5.09 -15.89 1.92
CA GLU A 141 6.01 -15.61 3.03
C GLU A 141 5.88 -14.15 3.48
N LYS A 142 5.98 -13.21 2.53
CA LYS A 142 5.81 -11.77 2.80
C LYS A 142 4.41 -11.43 3.28
N ALA A 143 3.40 -12.16 2.78
CA ALA A 143 2.03 -12.02 3.26
C ALA A 143 1.94 -12.40 4.75
N LEU A 144 2.55 -13.52 5.14
CA LEU A 144 2.55 -13.99 6.53
C LEU A 144 3.28 -13.01 7.45
N GLU A 145 4.44 -12.48 7.04
CA GLU A 145 5.17 -11.45 7.80
C GLU A 145 4.30 -10.21 8.07
N ALA A 146 3.63 -9.68 7.03
CA ALA A 146 2.75 -8.51 7.18
C ALA A 146 1.54 -8.81 8.09
N LEU A 147 0.97 -10.01 8.00
CA LEU A 147 -0.17 -10.43 8.83
C LEU A 147 0.24 -10.69 10.28
N GLU A 148 1.44 -11.18 10.54
CA GLU A 148 2.00 -11.34 11.88
C GLU A 148 2.22 -9.97 12.53
N GLN A 149 2.82 -9.03 11.80
CA GLN A 149 2.92 -7.64 12.25
C GLN A 149 1.54 -7.06 12.56
N ALA A 150 0.55 -7.26 11.67
CA ALA A 150 -0.82 -6.80 11.89
C ALA A 150 -1.40 -7.37 13.19
N LYS A 151 -1.23 -8.68 13.43
CA LYS A 151 -1.68 -9.37 14.64
C LYS A 151 -1.02 -8.83 15.91
N CYS A 152 0.24 -8.43 15.86
CA CYS A 152 0.94 -7.87 17.02
C CYS A 152 0.52 -6.44 17.38
N THR A 153 -0.28 -5.76 16.55
CA THR A 153 -0.83 -4.45 16.88
C THR A 153 -2.00 -4.55 17.86
N ASP A 154 -2.21 -3.52 18.69
CA ASP A 154 -3.30 -3.44 19.67
C ASP A 154 -4.69 -3.72 19.07
N LYS A 155 -4.88 -3.37 17.80
CA LYS A 155 -6.15 -3.50 17.07
C LYS A 155 -6.26 -4.79 16.25
N GLY A 156 -5.18 -5.57 16.10
CA GLY A 156 -5.12 -6.72 15.19
C GLY A 156 -5.09 -8.10 15.86
N GLY A 157 -4.76 -8.19 17.15
CA GLY A 157 -4.52 -9.47 17.84
C GLY A 157 -5.66 -10.51 17.77
N ASN A 158 -6.90 -10.05 17.61
CA ASN A 158 -8.06 -10.95 17.56
C ASN A 158 -8.90 -10.83 16.28
N ASP A 159 -8.39 -10.19 15.23
CA ASP A 159 -9.11 -10.07 13.96
C ASP A 159 -9.22 -11.45 13.28
N PRO A 160 -10.44 -12.00 13.09
CA PRO A 160 -10.63 -13.31 12.45
C PRO A 160 -10.16 -13.31 10.99
N ALA A 161 -10.21 -12.16 10.31
CA ALA A 161 -9.76 -12.05 8.93
C ALA A 161 -8.23 -12.21 8.83
N ILE A 162 -7.47 -11.65 9.77
CA ILE A 162 -6.01 -11.83 9.85
C ILE A 162 -5.70 -13.32 10.04
N LYS A 163 -6.33 -13.97 11.02
CA LYS A 163 -6.12 -15.41 11.30
C LYS A 163 -6.44 -16.28 10.08
N LYS A 164 -7.53 -15.98 9.37
CA LYS A 164 -7.93 -16.68 8.14
C LYS A 164 -6.84 -16.59 7.08
N TYR A 165 -6.36 -15.39 6.75
CA TYR A 165 -5.31 -15.22 5.74
C TYR A 165 -3.98 -15.85 6.17
N MET A 166 -3.61 -15.78 7.45
CA MET A 166 -2.42 -16.47 7.94
C MET A 166 -2.52 -17.99 7.75
N HIS A 167 -3.66 -18.59 8.05
CA HIS A 167 -3.90 -20.01 7.83
C HIS A 167 -3.80 -20.38 6.35
N MET A 168 -4.44 -19.59 5.48
CA MET A 168 -4.36 -19.78 4.03
C MET A 168 -2.92 -19.66 3.52
N CYS A 169 -2.13 -18.68 3.98
CA CYS A 169 -0.71 -18.55 3.61
C CYS A 169 0.07 -19.82 3.98
N LYS A 170 -0.10 -20.33 5.21
CA LYS A 170 0.59 -21.55 5.67
C LYS A 170 0.23 -22.78 4.83
N GLN A 171 -1.05 -22.96 4.50
CA GLN A 171 -1.50 -24.05 3.64
C GLN A 171 -0.87 -24.00 2.25
N GLU A 172 -0.76 -22.80 1.67
CA GLU A 172 -0.17 -22.60 0.34
C GLU A 172 1.35 -22.86 0.35
N LEU A 173 2.06 -22.41 1.40
CA LEU A 173 3.48 -22.69 1.60
C LEU A 173 3.74 -24.20 1.75
N ASP A 174 2.97 -24.88 2.60
CA ASP A 174 3.06 -26.34 2.78
C ASP A 174 2.76 -27.09 1.47
N ARG A 175 1.89 -26.54 0.61
CA ARG A 175 1.62 -27.09 -0.71
C ARG A 175 2.82 -26.90 -1.64
N GLN A 176 3.39 -25.70 -1.70
CA GLN A 176 4.57 -25.40 -2.52
C GLN A 176 5.77 -26.28 -2.13
N GLU A 177 6.00 -26.47 -0.83
CA GLU A 177 7.08 -27.33 -0.33
C GLU A 177 6.88 -28.81 -0.74
N ARG A 178 5.64 -29.31 -0.63
CA ARG A 178 5.31 -30.68 -1.05
C ARG A 178 5.50 -30.89 -2.55
N GLU A 179 5.08 -29.94 -3.37
CA GLU A 179 5.24 -30.02 -4.81
C GLU A 179 6.72 -29.92 -5.22
N LEU A 180 7.49 -29.05 -4.57
CA LEU A 180 8.95 -28.96 -4.78
C LEU A 180 9.66 -30.27 -4.43
N LYS A 181 9.31 -30.90 -3.30
CA LYS A 181 9.86 -32.20 -2.88
C LYS A 181 9.55 -33.31 -3.88
N LYS A 182 8.32 -33.34 -4.42
CA LYS A 182 7.93 -34.30 -5.47
C LYS A 182 8.71 -34.08 -6.77
N ALA A 183 8.81 -32.83 -7.21
CA ALA A 183 9.54 -32.45 -8.42
C ALA A 183 11.02 -32.84 -8.31
N TYR A 184 11.67 -32.53 -7.17
CA TYR A 184 13.03 -32.95 -6.86
C TYR A 184 13.16 -34.47 -6.94
N LYS A 185 12.32 -35.23 -6.22
CA LYS A 185 12.39 -36.71 -6.23
C LYS A 185 12.27 -37.28 -7.65
N SER A 186 11.36 -36.74 -8.48
CA SER A 186 11.21 -37.16 -9.88
C SER A 186 12.47 -36.88 -10.69
N MET A 187 13.05 -35.68 -10.60
CA MET A 187 14.28 -35.32 -11.30
C MET A 187 15.46 -36.25 -10.97
N PHE A 188 15.68 -36.58 -9.69
CA PHE A 188 16.78 -37.46 -9.27
C PHE A 188 16.52 -38.95 -9.56
N SER A 189 15.25 -39.38 -9.60
CA SER A 189 14.92 -40.74 -10.02
C SER A 189 15.11 -40.97 -11.53
N HIS A 190 14.95 -39.94 -12.35
CA HIS A 190 15.19 -40.02 -13.79
C HIS A 190 16.65 -39.77 -14.17
N GLY A 191 17.35 -38.85 -13.50
CA GLY A 191 18.77 -38.57 -13.76
C GLY A 191 19.70 -39.74 -13.46
N THR A 192 19.42 -40.51 -12.41
CA THR A 192 20.20 -41.71 -12.08
C THR A 192 19.94 -42.88 -13.04
N ALA A 193 18.71 -43.01 -13.55
CA ALA A 193 18.37 -44.03 -14.54
C ALA A 193 19.06 -43.77 -15.90
N GLU A 194 19.18 -42.51 -16.31
CA GLU A 194 19.82 -42.15 -17.59
C GLU A 194 21.35 -42.29 -17.55
N GLU A 195 22.00 -42.00 -16.41
CA GLU A 195 23.43 -42.23 -16.21
C GLU A 195 23.78 -43.72 -16.11
N LEU A 196 22.99 -44.51 -15.38
CA LEU A 196 23.20 -45.96 -15.27
C LEU A 196 22.98 -46.69 -16.61
N ALA A 197 22.04 -46.21 -17.43
CA ALA A 197 21.81 -46.75 -18.78
C ALA A 197 22.96 -46.46 -19.76
N LYS A 198 23.70 -45.34 -19.59
CA LYS A 198 24.84 -44.99 -20.44
C LYS A 198 26.15 -45.69 -20.04
N THR A 199 26.29 -46.09 -18.78
CA THR A 199 27.47 -46.87 -18.32
C THR A 199 27.34 -48.38 -18.52
N ALA A 200 26.14 -48.87 -18.85
CA ALA A 200 25.84 -50.29 -19.04
C ALA A 200 25.81 -50.72 -20.53
N ALA A 201 26.11 -49.81 -21.46
CA ALA A 201 26.21 -50.05 -22.90
C ALA A 201 27.67 -49.97 -23.36
#